data_AF-A0A1G7V0N3-F1
#
_entry.id   AF-A0A1G7V0N3-F1
#
_cell.length_a   1.000
_cell.length_b   1.000
_cell.length_c   1.000
_cell.angle_alpha   90.00
_cell.angle_beta   90.00
_cell.angle_gamma   90.00
#
_symmetry.space_group_name_H-M   'P 1'
#
loop_
_entity.id
_entity.type
_entity.pdbx_description
1 polymer ?
#
loop_
_entity_poly.entity_id
_entity_poly.type
_entity_poly.pdbx_seq_one_letter_code
_entity_poly.pdbx_strand_id
1 'polypeptide(L)' 'MADEAPDRVRIERAFARCFAGPEGAMALAHLRRLTLERALGPEADDAALRHLEGQRQLVTRIAALVERGSTHP' A
#
# COMPACT_ATOMS: atom_id res chain seq x y z
N MET A 1 -15.66 -16.54 19.65
CA MET A 1 -15.44 -16.71 18.20
C MET A 1 -13.95 -16.52 17.97
N ALA A 2 -13.22 -17.59 17.68
CA ALA A 2 -11.79 -17.48 17.42
C ALA A 2 -11.59 -16.61 16.18
N ASP A 3 -10.81 -15.55 16.34
CA ASP A 3 -10.33 -14.68 15.27
C ASP A 3 -9.32 -15.49 14.44
N GLU A 4 -9.84 -16.30 13.51
CA GLU A 4 -9.00 -17.00 12.55
C GLU A 4 -8.46 -15.96 11.57
N ALA A 5 -7.17 -15.63 11.72
CA ALA A 5 -6.50 -14.65 10.90
C ALA A 5 -6.84 -14.91 9.42
N PRO A 6 -7.36 -13.91 8.68
CA PRO A 6 -7.89 -14.14 7.36
C PRO A 6 -6.80 -14.71 6.44
N ASP A 7 -7.15 -15.80 5.73
CA ASP A 7 -6.29 -16.44 4.75
C ASP A 7 -5.61 -15.40 3.86
N ARG A 8 -4.29 -15.51 3.69
CA ARG A 8 -3.46 -14.63 2.86
C ARG A 8 -4.08 -14.41 1.48
N VAL A 9 -4.61 -15.45 0.84
CA VAL A 9 -5.24 -15.35 -0.49
C VAL A 9 -6.52 -14.51 -0.42
N ARG A 10 -7.32 -14.67 0.65
CA ARG A 10 -8.52 -13.87 0.89
C ARG A 10 -8.18 -12.40 1.10
N ILE A 11 -7.09 -12.09 1.82
CA ILE A 11 -6.60 -10.71 1.98
C ILE A 11 -6.17 -10.14 0.63
N GLU A 12 -5.35 -10.86 -0.13
CA GLU A 12 -4.88 -10.42 -1.44
C GLU A 12 -6.05 -10.09 -2.38
N ARG A 13 -7.05 -10.98 -2.48
CA ARG A 13 -8.27 -10.74 -3.26
C ARG A 13 -9.09 -9.56 -2.75
N ALA A 14 -9.18 -9.37 -1.43
CA ALA A 14 -9.88 -8.22 -0.86
C ALA A 14 -9.22 -6.90 -1.26
N PHE A 15 -7.90 -6.81 -1.19
CA PHE A 15 -7.15 -5.65 -1.65
C PHE A 15 -7.34 -5.43 -3.16
N ALA A 16 -7.18 -6.46 -3.99
CA ALA A 16 -7.42 -6.34 -5.42
C ALA A 16 -8.82 -5.78 -5.73
N ARG A 17 -9.86 -6.30 -5.08
CA ARG A 17 -11.25 -5.82 -5.25
C ARG A 17 -11.43 -4.36 -4.81
N CYS A 18 -10.88 -3.97 -3.66
CA CYS A 18 -10.98 -2.59 -3.17
C CYS A 18 -10.31 -1.58 -4.11
N PHE A 19 -9.25 -1.99 -4.81
CA PHE A 19 -8.46 -1.12 -5.68
C PHE A 19 -8.72 -1.30 -7.19
N ALA A 20 -9.67 -2.16 -7.58
CA ALA A 20 -9.98 -2.44 -8.99
C ALA A 20 -10.78 -1.32 -9.69
N GLY A 21 -11.54 -0.52 -8.93
CA GLY A 21 -12.35 0.57 -9.46
C GLY A 21 -11.57 1.89 -9.61
N PRO A 22 -12.14 2.88 -10.32
CA PRO A 22 -11.48 4.17 -10.56
C PRO A 22 -11.16 4.93 -9.25
N GLU A 23 -12.02 4.85 -8.24
CA GLU A 23 -11.81 5.45 -6.92
C GLU A 23 -10.66 4.78 -6.17
N GLY A 24 -10.58 3.45 -6.26
CA GLY A 24 -9.49 2.66 -5.71
C GLY A 24 -8.16 3.03 -6.38
N ALA A 25 -8.12 3.04 -7.71
CA ALA A 25 -6.95 3.47 -8.48
C ALA A 25 -6.51 4.90 -8.11
N MET A 26 -7.45 5.83 -7.97
CA MET A 26 -7.19 7.20 -7.53
C MET A 26 -6.58 7.25 -6.12
N ALA A 27 -7.13 6.49 -5.17
CA ALA A 27 -6.61 6.42 -3.80
C ALA A 27 -5.19 5.85 -3.76
N LEU A 28 -4.92 4.76 -4.48
CA LEU A 28 -3.58 4.17 -4.55
C LEU A 28 -2.56 5.13 -5.20
N ALA A 29 -2.95 5.82 -6.28
CA ALA A 29 -2.12 6.84 -6.91
C ALA A 29 -1.82 8.01 -5.97
N HIS A 30 -2.79 8.44 -5.16
CA HIS A 30 -2.58 9.48 -4.16
C HIS A 30 -1.58 9.03 -3.07
N LEU A 31 -1.69 7.80 -2.56
CA LEU A 31 -0.75 7.24 -1.60
C LEU A 31 0.68 7.15 -2.16
N ARG A 32 0.83 6.77 -3.44
CA ARG A 32 2.14 6.75 -4.12
C ARG A 32 2.75 8.14 -4.20
N ARG A 33 1.96 9.16 -4.55
CA ARG A 33 2.41 10.57 -4.56
C ARG A 33 2.90 11.07 -3.20
N LEU A 34 2.17 10.74 -2.13
CA LEU A 34 2.53 11.19 -0.78
C LEU A 34 3.81 10.54 -0.24
N THR A 35 4.19 9.37 -0.77
CA THR A 35 5.21 8.50 -0.16
C THR A 35 6.37 8.19 -1.10
N LEU A 36 6.11 7.42 -2.16
CA LEU A 36 7.12 6.93 -3.11
C LEU A 36 7.71 8.06 -3.95
N GLU A 37 6.86 8.97 -4.41
CA GLU A 37 7.26 10.08 -5.30
C GLU A 37 7.65 11.34 -4.52
N ARG A 38 7.45 11.32 -3.20
CA ARG A 38 7.82 12.44 -2.32
C ARG A 38 9.32 12.44 -2.08
N ALA A 39 9.95 13.55 -2.45
CA ALA A 39 11.32 13.88 -2.06
C ALA A 39 11.33 14.76 -0.81
N LEU A 40 12.33 14.55 0.06
CA LEU A 40 12.64 15.43 1.18
C LEU A 40 13.90 16.24 0.83
N GLY A 41 13.96 17.49 1.29
CA GLY A 41 15.12 18.35 1.09
C GLY A 41 16.33 17.89 1.92
N PRO A 42 17.52 18.45 1.66
CA PRO A 42 18.75 18.08 2.36
C PRO A 42 18.71 18.36 3.87
N GLU A 43 17.89 19.32 4.30
CA GLU A 43 17.71 19.69 5.71
C GLU A 43 16.72 18.79 6.47
N ALA A 44 16.23 17.72 5.84
CA ALA A 44 15.29 16.81 6.50
C ALA A 44 15.99 16.01 7.60
N ASP A 45 15.39 16.00 8.79
CA ASP A 45 15.91 15.22 9.91
C ASP A 45 15.73 13.70 9.70
N ASP A 46 16.53 12.93 10.44
CA ASP A 46 16.50 11.47 10.41
C ASP A 46 15.13 10.88 10.75
N ALA A 47 14.35 11.53 11.60
CA ALA A 47 13.04 11.04 12.01
C ALA A 47 12.03 11.14 10.85
N ALA A 48 12.06 12.24 10.10
CA ALA A 48 11.27 12.45 8.90
C ALA A 48 11.66 11.45 7.80
N LEU A 49 12.96 11.19 7.61
CA LEU A 49 13.44 10.18 6.67
C LEU A 49 12.92 8.79 7.03
N ARG A 50 13.11 8.35 8.28
CA ARG A 50 12.64 7.04 8.77
C ARG A 50 11.11 6.92 8.70
N HIS A 51 10.39 7.98 9.03
CA HIS A 51 8.94 7.99 8.95
C HIS A 51 8.45 7.84 7.51
N LEU A 52 9.04 8.59 6.57
CA LEU A 52 8.71 8.46 5.15
C LEU A 52 9.02 7.05 4.63
N GLU A 53 10.15 6.46 5.03
CA GLU A 53 10.49 5.10 4.63
C GLU A 53 9.49 4.05 5.13
N GLY A 54 9.02 4.19 6.38
CA GLY A 54 7.93 3.35 6.89
C GLY A 54 6.64 3.47 6.07
N GLN A 55 6.29 4.69 5.63
CA GLN A 55 5.14 4.90 4.75
C GLN A 55 5.35 4.26 3.37
N ARG A 56 6.55 4.36 2.79
CA ARG A 56 6.90 3.74 1.50
C ARG A 56 6.81 2.22 1.55
N GLN A 57 7.30 1.61 2.63
CA GLN A 57 7.17 0.17 2.86
C GLN A 57 5.71 -0.25 2.88
N LEU A 58 4.85 0.47 3.61
CA LEU A 58 3.42 0.18 3.70
C LEU A 58 2.71 0.31 2.34
N VAL A 59 2.94 1.39 1.60
CA VAL A 59 2.31 1.60 0.29
C VAL A 59 2.79 0.55 -0.72
N THR A 60 4.06 0.18 -0.69
CA THR A 60 4.60 -0.92 -1.51
C THR A 60 3.94 -2.26 -1.15
N ARG A 61 3.72 -2.52 0.15
CA ARG A 61 3.03 -3.73 0.61
C ARG A 61 1.60 -3.79 0.10
N ILE A 62 0.86 -2.67 0.13
CA ILE A 62 -0.50 -2.55 -0.41
C ILE A 62 -0.49 -2.84 -1.92
N ALA A 63 0.38 -2.18 -2.68
CA ALA A 63 0.48 -2.38 -4.12
C ALA A 63 0.74 -3.85 -4.48
N ALA A 64 1.64 -4.50 -3.74
CA ALA A 64 1.95 -5.91 -3.96
C ALA A 64 0.79 -6.85 -3.58
N LEU A 65 -0.03 -6.51 -2.58
CA LEU A 65 -1.26 -7.26 -2.26
C LEU A 65 -2.30 -7.14 -3.38
N VAL A 66 -2.48 -5.93 -3.92
CA VAL A 66 -3.38 -5.66 -5.06
C VAL A 66 -2.93 -6.49 -6.27
N GLU A 67 -1.66 -6.39 -6.67
CA GLU A 67 -1.12 -7.12 -7.81
C GLU A 67 -1.29 -8.63 -7.67
N ARG A 68 -0.91 -9.21 -6.52
CA ARG A 68 -1.08 -10.64 -6.29
C ARG A 68 -2.55 -11.05 -6.31
N GLY A 69 -3.44 -10.26 -5.71
CA GLY A 69 -4.87 -10.56 -5.71
C GLY A 69 -5.53 -10.46 -7.10
N SER A 70 -4.96 -9.68 -8.03
CA SER A 70 -5.43 -9.57 -9.42
C SER A 70 -4.99 -10.75 -10.30
N THR A 71 -3.89 -11.43 -9.96
CA THR A 71 -3.36 -12.57 -10.73
C THR A 71 -4.00 -13.90 -10.37
N HIS A 72 -4.64 -14.02 -9.19
CA HIS A 72 -5.36 -15.24 -8.79
C HIS A 72 -6.82 -15.18 -9.30
N PRO A 73 -7.27 -16.11 -10.15
CA PRO A 73 -8.66 -16.15 -10.64
C PRO A 73 -9.66 -16.43 -9.51
#